data_AF-A0A7C4NE34-F1
#
_entry.id   AF-A0A7C4NE34-F1
#
_cell.length_a   1.000
_cell.length_b   1.000
_cell.length_c   1.000
_cell.angle_alpha   90.00
_cell.angle_beta   90.00
_cell.angle_gamma   90.00
#
_symmetry.space_group_name_H-M   'P 1'
#
loop_
_entity.id
_entity.type
_entity.pdbx_description
1 polymer ?
#
loop_
_entity_poly.entity_id
_entity_poly.type
_entity_poly.pdbx_seq_one_letter_code
_entity_poly.pdbx_strand_id
1 'polypeptide(L)'
;MFRLITVQEPRISFYLGEDWNPRRIIKLKPFTYMALKDQEIVLKVLTDVETEKLTVKMVNKLINGYRGSYYFYPPFIDVYGMQIRFDEKEGVTHIDEGSALSKLEEVADSIIETNSPGIIMLSTRGLPSSVYRRVKLRIIARYSKKNLRTQFVNKQRINDLMDKSGFEFFLLNLATAIYAKAGGTPWKLSRSLVETRGLIIGISFARRKEERGDEVIYYGAVELLDRYGEHLFTRMKMFIGSRRKVETKGLYVPYENMVDLLENAIKQYGAPPLLIIHKSSPFVEDEEIKAINDVLGKYSGRGIQIALIAVHVKRNVIYRLFDTDAKDYSPARGYLLVDEGGSAIHRGIILFTTGRLQGEDSRKKLGTPKPIELDVIANTMGKTKPEWLAKQVLGLTKLDWNTTEPEIRIPITIKYSNKAAKLASYILAQELPDLLIGDIRDLM
;
A
#
# COMPACT_ATOMS: atom_id res chain seq x y z
N MET A 1 -26.10 -21.05 -2.40
CA MET A 1 -26.57 -20.45 -1.12
C MET A 1 -25.34 -19.84 -0.46
N PHE A 2 -25.42 -18.61 0.05
CA PHE A 2 -24.26 -17.98 0.70
C PHE A 2 -24.26 -18.31 2.20
N ARG A 3 -23.11 -18.77 2.70
CA ARG A 3 -22.84 -18.86 4.15
C ARG A 3 -22.14 -17.59 4.62
N LEU A 4 -22.70 -16.92 5.62
CA LEU A 4 -22.09 -15.78 6.29
C LEU A 4 -21.17 -16.26 7.42
N ILE A 5 -19.96 -15.73 7.46
CA ILE A 5 -18.96 -16.01 8.48
C ILE A 5 -18.38 -14.68 8.96
N THR A 6 -18.11 -14.56 10.27
CA THR A 6 -17.46 -13.38 10.83
C THR A 6 -15.98 -13.68 11.09
N VAL A 7 -15.11 -12.94 10.40
CA VAL A 7 -13.66 -13.01 10.59
C VAL A 7 -13.23 -11.93 11.57
N GLN A 8 -12.49 -12.33 12.60
CA GLN A 8 -11.99 -11.42 13.64
C GLN A 8 -11.00 -10.40 13.06
N GLU A 9 -11.00 -9.20 13.65
CA GLU A 9 -10.08 -8.13 13.28
C GLU A 9 -8.62 -8.54 13.54
N PRO A 10 -7.72 -8.38 12.55
CA PRO A 10 -6.29 -8.62 12.77
C PRO A 10 -5.73 -7.62 13.79
N ARG A 11 -4.98 -8.14 14.76
CA ARG A 11 -4.22 -7.32 15.71
C ARG A 11 -2.89 -6.89 15.10
N ILE A 12 -2.49 -5.69 15.48
CA ILE A 12 -1.21 -5.07 15.15
C ILE A 12 -0.45 -4.74 16.43
N SER A 13 0.88 -4.91 16.37
CA SER A 13 1.79 -4.67 17.49
C SER A 13 2.45 -3.31 17.37
N PHE A 14 2.52 -2.65 18.51
CA PHE A 14 3.13 -1.36 18.79
C PHE A 14 4.25 -1.56 19.81
N TYR A 15 4.94 -0.50 20.22
CA TYR A 15 6.01 -0.61 21.21
C TYR A 15 5.48 -1.02 22.60
N LEU A 16 4.36 -0.45 23.04
CA LEU A 16 3.80 -0.69 24.39
C LEU A 16 2.67 -1.73 24.43
N GLY A 17 2.39 -2.44 23.33
CA GLY A 17 1.35 -3.49 23.31
C GLY A 17 0.72 -3.73 21.95
N GLU A 18 -0.46 -4.36 21.93
CA GLU A 18 -1.18 -4.75 20.71
C GLU A 18 -2.62 -4.27 20.71
N ASP A 19 -3.12 -3.81 19.57
CA ASP A 19 -4.53 -3.45 19.36
C ASP A 19 -4.93 -3.75 17.91
N TRP A 20 -6.22 -3.73 17.57
CA TRP A 20 -6.68 -3.87 16.18
C TRP A 20 -6.78 -2.52 15.45
N ASN A 21 -6.81 -1.42 16.20
CA ASN A 21 -7.03 -0.07 15.72
C ASN A 21 -5.70 0.72 15.62
N PRO A 22 -5.27 1.10 14.39
CA PRO A 22 -4.04 1.86 14.19
C PRO A 22 -3.97 3.19 14.96
N ARG A 23 -5.11 3.81 15.29
CA ARG A 23 -5.16 5.06 16.07
C ARG A 23 -4.62 4.91 17.50
N ARG A 24 -4.49 3.69 18.00
CA ARG A 24 -3.84 3.44 19.29
C ARG A 24 -2.37 3.81 19.31
N ILE A 25 -1.74 4.09 18.16
CA ILE A 25 -0.37 4.60 18.08
C ILE A 25 -0.11 5.80 19.02
N ILE A 26 -1.12 6.65 19.24
CA ILE A 26 -1.03 7.79 20.18
C ILE A 26 -0.65 7.32 21.60
N LYS A 27 -1.26 6.22 22.06
CA LYS A 27 -1.06 5.67 23.40
C LYS A 27 0.04 4.62 23.45
N LEU A 28 0.08 3.73 22.45
CA LEU A 28 0.96 2.57 22.44
C LEU A 28 2.33 2.81 21.79
N LYS A 29 2.52 4.00 21.18
CA LYS A 29 3.73 4.43 20.45
C LYS A 29 4.05 3.56 19.23
N PRO A 30 4.77 4.08 18.22
CA PRO A 30 5.19 3.28 17.08
C PRO A 30 6.00 2.04 17.47
N PHE A 31 5.92 0.96 16.68
CA PHE A 31 6.69 -0.28 16.95
C PHE A 31 8.20 -0.03 17.12
N THR A 32 8.79 0.85 16.30
CA THR A 32 10.21 1.24 16.41
C THR A 32 10.45 2.49 17.26
N TYR A 33 9.53 2.86 18.16
CA TYR A 33 9.63 4.09 18.96
C TYR A 33 10.98 4.23 19.67
N MET A 34 11.38 3.21 20.45
CA MET A 34 12.62 3.27 21.23
C MET A 34 13.88 3.32 20.35
N ALA A 35 13.85 2.66 19.20
CA ALA A 35 15.00 2.59 18.29
C ALA A 35 15.30 3.92 17.58
N LEU A 36 14.28 4.77 17.42
CA LEU A 36 14.38 6.06 16.72
C LEU A 36 14.17 7.25 17.66
N LYS A 37 14.10 7.00 18.96
CA LYS A 37 13.89 8.05 19.95
C LYS A 37 15.03 9.07 19.86
N ASP A 38 14.68 10.35 19.98
CA ASP A 38 15.57 11.51 19.99
C ASP A 38 16.30 11.74 18.64
N GLN A 39 15.99 10.98 17.58
CA GLN A 39 16.47 11.25 16.23
C GLN A 39 15.73 12.42 15.58
N GLU A 40 16.44 13.19 14.77
CA GLU A 40 15.86 14.30 14.01
C GLU A 40 15.34 13.84 12.64
N ILE A 41 14.28 14.50 12.18
CA ILE A 41 13.77 14.44 10.81
C ILE A 41 13.90 15.85 10.24
N VAL A 42 14.70 16.02 9.20
CA VAL A 42 14.81 17.31 8.50
C VAL A 42 13.64 17.43 7.53
N LEU A 43 12.76 18.39 7.79
CA LEU A 43 11.63 18.71 6.93
C LEU A 43 11.91 19.97 6.13
N LYS A 44 11.81 19.87 4.80
CA LYS A 44 11.78 21.01 3.90
C LYS A 44 10.47 21.00 3.10
N VAL A 45 9.97 22.17 2.77
CA VAL A 45 8.68 22.38 2.10
C VAL A 45 8.91 23.02 0.74
N LEU A 46 8.39 22.38 -0.31
CA LEU A 46 8.23 22.98 -1.63
C LEU A 46 6.76 23.37 -1.81
N THR A 47 6.47 24.64 -2.04
CA THR A 47 5.09 25.16 -2.11
C THR A 47 4.92 26.25 -3.15
N ASP A 48 3.70 26.47 -3.65
CA ASP A 48 3.37 27.71 -4.34
C ASP A 48 3.11 28.85 -3.32
N VAL A 49 3.28 30.11 -3.75
CA VAL A 49 3.16 31.31 -2.89
C VAL A 49 1.80 31.37 -2.19
N GLU A 50 0.73 30.99 -2.89
CA GLU A 50 -0.62 31.03 -2.33
C GLU A 50 -0.89 29.95 -1.28
N THR A 51 -0.08 28.89 -1.24
CA THR A 51 -0.25 27.71 -0.38
C THR A 51 0.67 27.74 0.83
N GLU A 52 1.71 28.56 0.81
CA GLU A 52 2.73 28.66 1.85
C GLU A 52 2.14 28.88 3.24
N LYS A 53 1.38 29.96 3.44
CA LYS A 53 0.83 30.32 4.76
C LYS A 53 0.00 29.18 5.38
N LEU A 54 -0.79 28.50 4.56
CA LEU A 54 -1.59 27.36 5.01
C LEU A 54 -0.72 26.15 5.36
N THR A 55 0.34 25.92 4.58
CA THR A 55 1.29 24.81 4.77
C THR A 55 2.10 25.00 6.03
N VAL A 56 2.69 26.17 6.24
CA VAL A 56 3.46 26.49 7.46
C VAL A 56 2.58 26.32 8.70
N LYS A 57 1.36 26.88 8.67
CA LYS A 57 0.39 26.71 9.78
C LYS A 57 0.05 25.23 10.04
N MET A 58 -0.10 24.42 8.99
CA MET A 58 -0.33 22.98 9.12
C MET A 58 0.89 22.27 9.73
N VAL A 59 2.10 22.57 9.27
CA VAL A 59 3.35 21.99 9.79
C VAL A 59 3.54 22.34 11.27
N ASN A 60 3.26 23.58 11.67
CA ASN A 60 3.34 23.97 13.09
C ASN A 60 2.35 23.19 13.96
N LYS A 61 1.12 22.96 13.48
CA LYS A 61 0.13 22.13 14.19
C LYS A 61 0.51 20.64 14.20
N LEU A 62 1.18 20.16 13.16
CA LEU A 62 1.72 18.80 13.09
C LEU A 62 2.81 18.58 14.14
N ILE A 63 3.73 19.55 14.30
CA ILE A 63 4.87 19.47 15.21
C ILE A 63 4.41 19.66 16.67
N ASN A 64 3.66 20.73 16.94
CA ASN A 64 3.37 21.20 18.29
C ASN A 64 2.04 20.67 18.87
N GLY A 65 1.29 19.90 18.10
CA GLY A 65 -0.03 19.40 18.48
C GLY A 65 -1.18 20.33 18.10
N TYR A 66 -2.39 19.81 18.21
CA TYR A 66 -3.62 20.49 17.80
C TYR A 66 -4.83 20.00 18.57
N ARG A 67 -5.60 20.94 19.13
CA ARG A 67 -6.88 20.64 19.78
C ARG A 67 -7.99 20.52 18.73
N GLY A 68 -8.28 19.29 18.32
CA GLY A 68 -9.36 18.97 17.39
C GLY A 68 -10.73 18.90 18.06
N SER A 69 -11.76 18.67 17.25
CA SER A 69 -13.14 18.56 17.70
C SER A 69 -13.44 17.24 18.41
N TYR A 70 -12.76 16.16 18.03
CA TYR A 70 -12.96 14.81 18.56
C TYR A 70 -11.92 14.44 19.61
N TYR A 71 -10.65 14.84 19.41
CA TYR A 71 -9.57 14.62 20.38
C TYR A 71 -8.42 15.61 20.19
N PHE A 72 -7.56 15.69 21.20
CA PHE A 72 -6.30 16.41 21.11
C PHE A 72 -5.26 15.58 20.36
N TYR A 73 -4.84 16.03 19.18
CA TYR A 73 -3.66 15.50 18.50
C TYR A 73 -2.41 15.98 19.27
N PRO A 74 -1.62 15.08 19.88
CA PRO A 74 -0.44 15.47 20.64
C PRO A 74 0.70 15.96 19.74
N PRO A 75 1.70 16.67 20.30
CA PRO A 75 2.96 16.95 19.62
C PRO A 75 3.56 15.71 18.96
N PHE A 76 4.21 15.91 17.82
CA PHE A 76 4.79 14.81 17.04
C PHE A 76 5.79 14.00 17.88
N ILE A 77 6.69 14.69 18.59
CA ILE A 77 7.72 14.05 19.43
C ILE A 77 7.12 13.17 20.53
N ASP A 78 6.00 13.58 21.12
CA ASP A 78 5.35 12.82 22.20
C ASP A 78 4.85 11.48 21.70
N VAL A 79 4.34 11.41 20.47
CA VAL A 79 3.81 10.17 19.88
C VAL A 79 4.93 9.33 19.27
N TYR A 80 5.82 9.95 18.50
CA TYR A 80 6.75 9.24 17.61
C TYR A 80 8.19 9.14 18.15
N GLY A 81 8.53 9.92 19.17
CA GLY A 81 9.86 9.93 19.79
C GLY A 81 10.93 10.65 18.95
N MET A 82 10.64 10.98 17.70
CA MET A 82 11.53 11.73 16.79
C MET A 82 11.18 13.22 16.80
N GLN A 83 12.15 14.08 16.54
CA GLN A 83 11.98 15.53 16.44
C GLN A 83 11.94 15.97 14.98
N ILE A 84 10.89 16.70 14.57
CA ILE A 84 10.88 17.34 13.25
C ILE A 84 11.61 18.68 13.35
N ARG A 85 12.70 18.82 12.59
CA ARG A 85 13.43 20.08 12.41
C ARG A 85 12.88 20.79 11.18
N PHE A 86 12.20 21.92 11.41
CA PHE A 86 11.62 22.77 10.38
C PHE A 86 11.86 24.24 10.73
N ASP A 87 12.49 24.98 9.82
CA ASP A 87 12.68 26.43 9.94
C ASP A 87 11.72 27.12 8.95
N GLU A 88 10.93 28.10 9.40
CA GLU A 88 9.95 28.73 8.52
C GLU A 88 10.57 29.58 7.40
N LYS A 89 11.77 30.13 7.62
CA LYS A 89 12.44 31.04 6.69
C LYS A 89 13.30 30.28 5.69
N GLU A 90 14.07 29.30 6.16
CA GLU A 90 15.00 28.52 5.34
C GLU A 90 14.42 27.16 4.91
N GLY A 91 13.32 26.74 5.52
CA GLY A 91 12.67 25.46 5.26
C GLY A 91 11.63 25.50 4.16
N VAL A 92 11.33 26.67 3.60
CA VAL A 92 10.32 26.87 2.55
C VAL A 92 11.00 27.32 1.27
N THR A 93 10.71 26.62 0.17
CA THR A 93 11.16 27.00 -1.17
C THR A 93 9.96 27.09 -2.10
N HIS A 94 9.79 28.24 -2.75
CA HIS A 94 8.69 28.42 -3.69
C HIS A 94 8.94 27.64 -4.98
N ILE A 95 7.92 26.96 -5.49
CA ILE A 95 7.98 26.24 -6.76
C ILE A 95 6.83 26.63 -7.68
N ASP A 96 7.08 26.47 -8.97
CA ASP A 96 6.08 26.40 -10.03
C ASP A 96 6.20 25.03 -10.74
N GLU A 97 5.34 24.75 -11.71
CA GLU A 97 5.34 23.46 -12.41
C GLU A 97 6.66 23.15 -13.16
N GLY A 98 7.33 24.18 -13.67
CA GLY A 98 8.58 24.07 -14.42
C GLY A 98 9.81 23.94 -13.51
N SER A 99 9.81 24.67 -12.39
CA SER A 99 10.93 24.68 -11.42
C SER A 99 10.89 23.57 -10.37
N ALA A 100 9.77 22.83 -10.26
CA ALA A 100 9.58 21.81 -9.22
C ALA A 100 10.69 20.75 -9.16
N LEU A 101 11.24 20.31 -10.31
CA LEU A 101 12.25 19.26 -10.33
C LEU A 101 13.64 19.76 -9.95
N SER A 102 14.07 20.92 -10.46
CA SER A 102 15.39 21.47 -10.13
C SER A 102 15.48 21.87 -8.66
N LYS A 103 14.45 22.56 -8.14
CA LYS A 103 14.38 22.97 -6.73
C LYS A 103 14.28 21.77 -5.77
N LEU A 104 13.63 20.68 -6.20
CA LEU A 104 13.62 19.43 -5.45
C LEU A 104 15.03 18.86 -5.26
N GLU A 105 15.87 18.91 -6.29
CA GLU A 105 17.23 18.38 -6.21
C GLU A 105 18.13 19.24 -5.33
N GLU A 106 18.06 20.56 -5.49
CA GLU A 106 18.76 21.53 -4.63
C GLU A 106 18.40 21.31 -3.14
N VAL A 107 17.10 21.21 -2.84
CA VAL A 107 16.65 20.95 -1.47
C VAL A 107 17.06 19.55 -1.00
N ALA A 108 17.03 18.54 -1.87
CA ALA A 108 17.44 17.18 -1.51
C ALA A 108 18.93 17.13 -1.13
N ASP A 109 19.79 17.77 -1.91
CA ASP A 109 21.23 17.84 -1.65
C ASP A 109 21.50 18.54 -0.31
N SER A 110 20.81 19.66 -0.02
CA SER A 110 20.94 20.35 1.27
C SER A 110 20.54 19.49 2.48
N ILE A 111 19.57 18.58 2.33
CA ILE A 111 19.14 17.69 3.43
C ILE A 111 20.16 16.57 3.62
N ILE A 112 20.73 16.03 2.54
CA ILE A 112 21.69 14.91 2.61
C ILE A 112 22.93 15.30 3.41
N GLU A 113 23.37 16.55 3.31
CA GLU A 113 24.50 17.10 4.08
C GLU A 113 24.28 17.03 5.60
N THR A 114 23.02 16.96 6.07
CA THR A 114 22.69 16.86 7.50
C THR A 114 22.85 15.44 8.08
N ASN A 115 23.07 14.43 7.24
CA ASN A 115 23.11 13.02 7.61
C ASN A 115 21.92 12.52 8.46
N SER A 116 20.77 13.18 8.31
CA SER A 116 19.53 12.88 9.03
C SER A 116 18.43 12.42 8.06
N PRO A 117 17.45 11.60 8.51
CA PRO A 117 16.26 11.29 7.72
C PRO A 117 15.61 12.55 7.14
N GLY A 118 15.38 12.55 5.82
CA GLY A 118 14.92 13.71 5.08
C GLY A 118 13.51 13.57 4.56
N ILE A 119 12.67 14.58 4.78
CA ILE A 119 11.34 14.67 4.17
C ILE A 119 11.22 15.96 3.37
N ILE A 120 10.95 15.84 2.08
CA ILE A 120 10.56 16.98 1.25
C ILE A 120 9.04 16.95 1.09
N MET A 121 8.36 17.91 1.70
CA MET A 121 6.92 18.07 1.59
C MET A 121 6.57 18.95 0.40
N LEU A 122 5.92 18.39 -0.62
CA LEU A 122 5.37 19.16 -1.73
C LEU A 122 3.91 19.51 -1.41
N SER A 123 3.65 20.78 -1.15
CA SER A 123 2.33 21.30 -0.78
C SER A 123 1.86 22.34 -1.79
N THR A 124 0.94 21.99 -2.68
CA THR A 124 0.50 22.91 -3.75
C THR A 124 -0.99 22.80 -4.03
N ARG A 125 -1.56 23.76 -4.76
CA ARG A 125 -2.98 23.75 -5.20
C ARG A 125 -3.34 22.49 -6.00
N GLY A 126 -2.41 22.03 -6.83
CA GLY A 126 -2.53 20.80 -7.60
C GLY A 126 -1.28 20.59 -8.42
N LEU A 127 -0.54 19.52 -8.11
CA LEU A 127 0.56 19.09 -8.96
C LEU A 127 0.00 18.27 -10.13
N PRO A 128 0.32 18.64 -11.38
CA PRO A 128 -0.01 17.78 -12.52
C PRO A 128 0.52 16.37 -12.29
N SER A 129 -0.25 15.37 -12.74
CA SER A 129 0.13 13.96 -12.58
C SER A 129 1.49 13.64 -13.18
N SER A 130 1.90 14.34 -14.25
CA SER A 130 3.23 14.23 -14.85
C SER A 130 4.32 14.74 -13.90
N VAL A 131 4.15 15.92 -13.31
CA VAL A 131 5.10 16.51 -12.35
C VAL A 131 5.21 15.63 -11.10
N TYR A 132 4.08 15.22 -10.51
CA TYR A 132 4.05 14.30 -9.36
C TYR A 132 4.88 13.04 -9.62
N ARG A 133 4.68 12.39 -10.77
CA ARG A 133 5.39 11.14 -11.09
C ARG A 133 6.87 11.37 -11.38
N ARG A 134 7.24 12.46 -12.06
CA ARG A 134 8.65 12.82 -12.29
C ARG A 134 9.38 13.04 -10.96
N VAL A 135 8.80 13.84 -10.06
CA VAL A 135 9.33 14.08 -8.71
C VAL A 135 9.47 12.76 -7.95
N LYS A 136 8.41 11.95 -7.93
CA LYS A 136 8.42 10.67 -7.21
C LYS A 136 9.50 9.73 -7.74
N LEU A 137 9.59 9.56 -9.06
CA LEU A 137 10.60 8.71 -9.69
C LEU A 137 12.03 9.20 -9.42
N ARG A 138 12.26 10.52 -9.51
CA ARG A 138 13.57 11.12 -9.25
C ARG A 138 14.04 10.82 -7.83
N ILE A 139 13.15 10.95 -6.85
CA ILE A 139 13.43 10.69 -5.43
C ILE A 139 13.74 9.21 -5.19
N ILE A 140 12.92 8.31 -5.74
CA ILE A 140 13.16 6.87 -5.60
C ILE A 140 14.50 6.48 -6.23
N ALA A 141 14.80 6.98 -7.43
CA ALA A 141 16.00 6.60 -8.17
C ALA A 141 17.31 7.15 -7.56
N ARG A 142 17.32 8.40 -7.05
CA ARG A 142 18.55 9.07 -6.60
C ARG A 142 18.72 9.17 -5.09
N TYR A 143 17.61 9.23 -4.34
CA TYR A 143 17.64 9.72 -2.95
C TYR A 143 17.07 8.75 -1.92
N SER A 144 16.29 7.73 -2.31
CA SER A 144 15.72 6.74 -1.38
C SER A 144 16.77 6.06 -0.50
N LYS A 145 17.90 5.64 -1.10
CA LYS A 145 19.02 5.01 -0.36
C LYS A 145 19.71 5.95 0.64
N LYS A 146 19.47 7.26 0.56
CA LYS A 146 19.97 8.29 1.48
C LYS A 146 18.92 8.68 2.54
N ASN A 147 17.90 7.83 2.73
CA ASN A 147 16.78 8.04 3.65
C ASN A 147 16.02 9.36 3.44
N LEU A 148 15.92 9.79 2.17
CA LEU A 148 15.21 11.00 1.77
C LEU A 148 13.97 10.63 0.95
N ARG A 149 12.80 11.10 1.38
CA ARG A 149 11.50 10.79 0.76
C ARG A 149 10.61 12.02 0.62
N THR A 150 9.60 11.90 -0.23
CA THR A 150 8.63 12.97 -0.48
C THR A 150 7.29 12.72 0.19
N GLN A 151 6.66 13.79 0.68
CA GLN A 151 5.29 13.81 1.17
C GLN A 151 4.48 14.83 0.37
N PHE A 152 3.40 14.39 -0.28
CA PHE A 152 2.56 15.28 -1.08
C PHE A 152 1.32 15.68 -0.28
N VAL A 153 1.00 16.97 -0.30
CA VAL A 153 -0.18 17.54 0.35
C VAL A 153 -0.86 18.47 -0.65
N ASN A 154 -2.18 18.35 -0.79
CA ASN A 154 -2.94 19.23 -1.67
C ASN A 154 -3.51 20.40 -0.86
N LYS A 155 -3.34 21.65 -1.34
CA LYS A 155 -3.86 22.88 -0.71
C LYS A 155 -5.33 22.76 -0.35
N GLN A 156 -6.15 22.28 -1.27
CA GLN A 156 -7.60 22.16 -1.08
C GLN A 156 -7.90 21.27 0.12
N ARG A 157 -7.17 20.17 0.28
CA ARG A 157 -7.33 19.29 1.44
C ARG A 157 -6.96 19.97 2.76
N ILE A 158 -5.92 20.80 2.78
CA ILE A 158 -5.58 21.60 3.96
C ILE A 158 -6.71 22.59 4.23
N ASN A 159 -7.17 23.33 3.22
CA ASN A 159 -8.21 24.35 3.35
C ASN A 159 -9.58 23.77 3.79
N ASP A 160 -9.92 22.58 3.31
CA ASP A 160 -11.18 21.91 3.63
C ASP A 160 -11.23 21.45 5.08
N LEU A 161 -10.08 21.13 5.68
CA LEU A 161 -10.00 20.53 7.01
C LEU A 161 -9.48 21.49 8.08
N MET A 162 -8.65 22.47 7.72
CA MET A 162 -7.97 23.32 8.69
C MET A 162 -8.97 24.00 9.62
N ASP A 163 -8.72 23.82 10.92
CA ASP A 163 -9.56 24.36 12.00
C ASP A 163 -11.03 23.90 11.95
N LYS A 164 -11.31 22.80 11.24
CA LYS A 164 -12.61 22.13 11.16
C LYS A 164 -12.55 20.70 11.70
N SER A 165 -13.71 20.08 11.83
CA SER A 165 -13.84 18.70 12.32
C SER A 165 -13.04 17.72 11.46
N GLY A 166 -12.12 16.98 12.10
CA GLY A 166 -11.35 15.92 11.48
C GLY A 166 -9.95 16.33 11.00
N PHE A 167 -9.54 17.58 11.23
CA PHE A 167 -8.14 17.99 11.02
C PHE A 167 -7.16 17.17 11.87
N GLU A 168 -7.53 16.80 13.09
CA GLU A 168 -6.74 15.95 13.99
C GLU A 168 -6.49 14.55 13.41
N PHE A 169 -7.46 13.97 12.68
CA PHE A 169 -7.26 12.70 11.98
C PHE A 169 -6.35 12.87 10.78
N PHE A 170 -6.45 14.00 10.07
CA PHE A 170 -5.53 14.34 8.99
C PHE A 170 -4.10 14.51 9.48
N LEU A 171 -3.88 15.24 10.57
CA LEU A 171 -2.57 15.40 11.21
C LEU A 171 -2.01 14.05 11.66
N LEU A 172 -2.81 13.20 12.30
CA LEU A 172 -2.36 11.87 12.72
C LEU A 172 -1.92 10.99 11.54
N ASN A 173 -2.68 11.01 10.43
CA ASN A 173 -2.31 10.29 9.22
C ASN A 173 -1.03 10.84 8.58
N LEU A 174 -0.90 12.16 8.50
CA LEU A 174 0.28 12.84 7.97
C LEU A 174 1.52 12.52 8.82
N ALA A 175 1.40 12.59 10.14
CA ALA A 175 2.46 12.27 11.08
C ALA A 175 2.89 10.80 10.98
N THR A 176 1.92 9.88 10.89
CA THR A 176 2.21 8.44 10.72
C THR A 176 3.00 8.19 9.43
N ALA A 177 2.59 8.84 8.34
CA ALA A 177 3.27 8.71 7.05
C ALA A 177 4.68 9.32 7.07
N ILE A 178 4.87 10.46 7.74
CA ILE A 178 6.19 11.10 7.91
C ILE A 178 7.12 10.21 8.73
N TYR A 179 6.66 9.72 9.89
CA TYR A 179 7.43 8.80 10.72
C TYR A 179 7.83 7.54 9.94
N ALA A 180 6.88 6.95 9.20
CA ALA A 180 7.16 5.81 8.35
C ALA A 180 8.24 6.16 7.31
N LYS A 181 8.09 7.27 6.58
CA LYS A 181 9.03 7.70 5.53
C LYS A 181 10.42 8.07 6.05
N ALA A 182 10.54 8.45 7.31
CA ALA A 182 11.82 8.69 7.98
C ALA A 182 12.56 7.39 8.39
N GLY A 183 12.00 6.22 8.09
CA GLY A 183 12.57 4.91 8.42
C GLY A 183 11.84 4.19 9.56
N GLY A 184 10.88 4.86 10.20
CA GLY A 184 10.05 4.27 11.25
C GLY A 184 9.14 3.16 10.76
N THR A 185 8.80 2.26 11.68
CA THR A 185 7.73 1.26 11.52
C THR A 185 6.61 1.61 12.51
N PRO A 186 5.49 2.18 12.04
CA PRO A 186 4.38 2.55 12.91
C PRO A 186 3.83 1.36 13.71
N TRP A 187 3.59 0.24 13.03
CA TRP A 187 3.11 -1.01 13.62
C TRP A 187 3.39 -2.17 12.67
N LYS A 188 3.37 -3.39 13.21
CA LYS A 188 3.45 -4.66 12.46
C LYS A 188 2.23 -5.52 12.76
N LEU A 189 1.98 -6.57 11.98
CA LEU A 189 0.98 -7.57 12.37
C LEU A 189 1.47 -8.33 13.62
N SER A 190 0.57 -8.52 14.59
CA SER A 190 0.89 -9.26 15.82
C SER A 190 1.11 -10.76 15.61
N ARG A 191 0.59 -11.28 14.50
CA ARG A 191 0.70 -12.68 14.12
C ARG A 191 1.01 -12.77 12.65
N SER A 192 1.73 -13.81 12.27
CA SER A 192 1.98 -14.10 10.86
C SER A 192 0.67 -14.38 10.11
N LEU A 193 0.60 -13.91 8.87
CA LEU A 193 -0.50 -14.18 7.94
C LEU A 193 -0.63 -15.66 7.60
N VAL A 194 0.49 -16.38 7.65
CA VAL A 194 0.59 -17.82 7.37
C VAL A 194 1.51 -18.50 8.39
N GLU A 195 1.21 -19.75 8.72
CA GLU A 195 1.89 -20.51 9.78
C GLU A 195 3.30 -20.97 9.38
N THR A 196 3.50 -21.25 8.09
CA THR A 196 4.79 -21.64 7.52
C THR A 196 5.56 -20.44 6.98
N ARG A 197 6.80 -20.67 6.52
CA ARG A 197 7.55 -19.64 5.79
C ARG A 197 6.88 -19.41 4.43
N GLY A 198 6.16 -18.31 4.29
CA GLY A 198 5.41 -18.01 3.07
C GLY A 198 5.97 -16.80 2.32
N LEU A 199 5.96 -16.88 1.00
CA LEU A 199 6.22 -15.76 0.11
C LEU A 199 4.90 -15.28 -0.50
N ILE A 200 4.54 -14.02 -0.26
CA ILE A 200 3.33 -13.41 -0.78
C ILE A 200 3.72 -12.48 -1.94
N ILE A 201 3.10 -12.66 -3.09
CA ILE A 201 3.36 -11.90 -4.32
C ILE A 201 2.12 -11.10 -4.69
N GLY A 202 2.26 -9.79 -4.80
CA GLY A 202 1.23 -8.87 -5.32
C GLY A 202 1.53 -8.46 -6.76
N ILE A 203 0.63 -8.76 -7.71
CA ILE A 203 0.79 -8.43 -9.13
C ILE A 203 -0.32 -7.46 -9.56
N SER A 204 0.08 -6.28 -10.02
CA SER A 204 -0.84 -5.29 -10.57
C SER A 204 -0.33 -4.66 -11.84
N PHE A 205 -1.25 -4.10 -12.62
CA PHE A 205 -0.96 -3.50 -13.92
C PHE A 205 -1.47 -2.06 -14.01
N ALA A 206 -0.88 -1.31 -14.93
CA ALA A 206 -1.34 -0.04 -15.43
C ALA A 206 -1.17 -0.01 -16.95
N ARG A 207 -2.27 0.29 -17.66
CA ARG A 207 -2.23 0.47 -19.12
C ARG A 207 -1.84 1.92 -19.43
N ARG A 208 -0.94 2.11 -20.39
CA ARG A 208 -0.79 3.38 -21.11
C ARG A 208 -1.48 3.23 -22.45
N LYS A 209 -2.16 4.27 -22.94
CA LYS A 209 -2.79 4.27 -24.27
C LYS A 209 -1.70 4.39 -25.34
N GLU A 210 -0.92 3.35 -25.53
CA GLU A 210 0.02 3.21 -26.65
C GLU A 210 -0.22 1.84 -27.27
N GLU A 211 -0.78 1.86 -28.47
CA GLU A 211 -1.16 0.68 -29.24
C GLU A 211 -0.36 0.70 -30.52
N ARG A 212 0.37 -0.39 -30.82
CA ARG A 212 1.18 -0.53 -32.03
C ARG A 212 0.68 -1.75 -32.79
N GLY A 213 -0.23 -1.55 -33.75
CA GLY A 213 -0.83 -2.64 -34.51
C GLY A 213 -1.56 -3.65 -33.61
N ASP A 214 -1.10 -4.90 -33.61
CA ASP A 214 -1.67 -6.02 -32.83
C ASP A 214 -1.04 -6.21 -31.44
N GLU A 215 -0.14 -5.32 -31.02
CA GLU A 215 0.50 -5.37 -29.71
C GLU A 215 0.01 -4.25 -28.79
N VAL A 216 -0.13 -4.60 -27.51
CA VAL A 216 -0.45 -3.66 -26.43
C VAL A 216 0.72 -3.63 -25.45
N ILE A 217 1.25 -2.42 -25.24
CA ILE A 217 2.26 -2.16 -24.22
C ILE A 217 1.56 -1.75 -22.93
N TYR A 218 1.90 -2.42 -21.84
CA TYR A 218 1.40 -2.10 -20.52
C TYR A 218 2.46 -2.37 -19.47
N TYR A 219 2.23 -1.81 -18.28
CA TYR A 219 3.22 -1.82 -17.22
C TYR A 219 2.69 -2.65 -16.07
N GLY A 220 3.52 -3.55 -15.57
CA GLY A 220 3.24 -4.31 -14.37
C GLY A 220 4.18 -3.94 -13.24
N ALA A 221 3.75 -4.24 -12.03
CA ALA A 221 4.65 -4.33 -10.91
C ALA A 221 4.33 -5.55 -10.08
N VAL A 222 5.40 -6.14 -9.55
CA VAL A 222 5.36 -7.33 -8.72
C VAL A 222 6.03 -7.00 -7.41
N GLU A 223 5.23 -7.07 -6.36
CA GLU A 223 5.59 -6.80 -4.99
C GLU A 223 5.75 -8.11 -4.24
N LEU A 224 6.85 -8.28 -3.51
CA LEU A 224 7.10 -9.47 -2.70
C LEU A 224 7.07 -9.07 -1.22
N LEU A 225 6.30 -9.83 -0.45
CA LEU A 225 6.16 -9.69 0.99
C LEU A 225 6.42 -11.03 1.68
N ASP A 226 6.89 -10.96 2.91
CA ASP A 226 7.06 -12.15 3.75
C ASP A 226 5.73 -12.58 4.44
N ARG A 227 5.83 -13.57 5.34
CA ARG A 227 4.70 -14.09 6.11
C ARG A 227 4.07 -13.09 7.09
N TYR A 228 4.72 -11.97 7.40
CA TYR A 228 4.18 -10.89 8.24
C TYR A 228 3.66 -9.71 7.39
N GLY A 229 3.73 -9.81 6.06
CA GLY A 229 3.43 -8.71 5.16
C GLY A 229 4.52 -7.65 5.12
N GLU A 230 5.72 -7.95 5.63
CA GLU A 230 6.87 -7.07 5.50
C GLU A 230 7.35 -7.07 4.05
N HIS A 231 7.65 -5.89 3.55
CA HIS A 231 8.08 -5.70 2.18
C HIS A 231 9.52 -6.17 1.98
N LEU A 232 9.72 -6.99 0.95
CA LEU A 232 11.03 -7.46 0.55
C LEU A 232 11.58 -6.61 -0.59
N PHE A 233 10.81 -6.49 -1.68
CA PHE A 233 11.09 -5.59 -2.80
C PHE A 233 9.89 -5.52 -3.75
N THR A 234 9.86 -4.49 -4.59
CA THR A 234 8.95 -4.36 -5.72
C THR A 234 9.73 -4.19 -7.01
N ARG A 235 9.43 -5.03 -8.01
CA ARG A 235 9.95 -4.92 -9.37
C ARG A 235 8.91 -4.31 -10.28
N MET A 236 9.27 -3.29 -11.03
CA MET A 236 8.46 -2.74 -12.12
C MET A 236 8.97 -3.30 -13.44
N LYS A 237 8.05 -3.66 -14.35
CA LYS A 237 8.40 -4.26 -15.64
C LYS A 237 7.45 -3.79 -16.73
N MET A 238 7.98 -3.62 -17.93
CA MET A 238 7.18 -3.47 -19.15
C MET A 238 6.77 -4.83 -19.66
N PHE A 239 5.52 -4.94 -20.10
CA PHE A 239 5.02 -6.12 -20.79
C PHE A 239 4.50 -5.72 -22.17
N ILE A 240 4.72 -6.64 -23.12
CA ILE A 240 4.18 -6.59 -24.46
C ILE A 240 3.27 -7.81 -24.57
N GLY A 241 2.02 -7.60 -24.95
CA GLY A 241 1.04 -8.67 -25.11
C GLY A 241 0.23 -8.50 -26.37
N SER A 242 -0.34 -9.61 -26.85
CA SER A 242 -1.28 -9.60 -27.97
C SER A 242 -2.53 -8.79 -27.62
N ARG A 243 -2.92 -7.86 -28.49
CA ARG A 243 -4.12 -7.03 -28.35
C ARG A 243 -5.37 -7.87 -28.14
N ARG A 244 -5.57 -8.89 -28.98
CA ARG A 244 -6.68 -9.83 -28.87
C ARG A 244 -6.71 -10.51 -27.50
N LYS A 245 -5.57 -11.01 -27.00
CA LYS A 245 -5.51 -11.63 -25.66
C LYS A 245 -5.80 -10.60 -24.55
N VAL A 246 -5.24 -9.39 -24.64
CA VAL A 246 -5.46 -8.33 -23.64
C VAL A 246 -6.93 -7.88 -23.58
N GLU A 247 -7.59 -7.76 -24.73
CA GLU A 247 -9.00 -7.37 -24.81
C GLU A 247 -9.95 -8.46 -24.30
N THR A 248 -9.62 -9.73 -24.51
CA THR A 248 -10.47 -10.87 -24.13
C THR A 248 -10.20 -11.39 -22.73
N LYS A 249 -8.94 -11.43 -22.29
CA LYS A 249 -8.50 -12.02 -21.01
C LYS A 249 -8.04 -10.99 -19.97
N GLY A 250 -7.87 -9.72 -20.36
CA GLY A 250 -7.31 -8.68 -19.51
C GLY A 250 -5.78 -8.64 -19.50
N LEU A 251 -5.20 -7.78 -18.65
CA LEU A 251 -3.74 -7.64 -18.52
C LEU A 251 -3.13 -8.84 -17.78
N TYR A 252 -2.00 -9.35 -18.26
CA TYR A 252 -1.36 -10.58 -17.77
C TYR A 252 0.16 -10.44 -17.71
N VAL A 253 0.85 -11.39 -17.09
CA VAL A 253 2.31 -11.51 -17.22
C VAL A 253 2.59 -12.55 -18.32
N PRO A 254 3.31 -12.21 -19.41
CA PRO A 254 3.68 -13.20 -20.41
C PRO A 254 4.47 -14.37 -19.81
N TYR A 255 4.30 -15.57 -20.36
CA TYR A 255 4.86 -16.83 -19.84
C TYR A 255 6.34 -16.70 -19.43
N GLU A 256 7.22 -16.27 -20.34
CA GLU A 256 8.66 -16.15 -20.08
C GLU A 256 8.98 -15.17 -18.95
N ASN A 257 8.21 -14.07 -18.87
CA ASN A 257 8.39 -13.10 -17.80
C ASN A 257 7.91 -13.63 -16.45
N MET A 258 6.87 -14.47 -16.44
CA MET A 258 6.38 -15.11 -15.22
C MET A 258 7.35 -16.17 -14.72
N VAL A 259 7.95 -16.97 -15.62
CA VAL A 259 9.01 -17.93 -15.29
C VAL A 259 10.20 -17.22 -14.64
N ASP A 260 10.78 -16.21 -15.31
CA ASP A 260 11.91 -15.41 -14.82
C ASP A 260 11.61 -14.80 -13.44
N LEU A 261 10.41 -14.25 -13.27
CA LEU A 261 9.98 -13.64 -12.04
C LEU A 261 9.92 -14.64 -10.88
N LEU A 262 9.26 -15.77 -11.09
CA LEU A 262 9.09 -16.79 -10.06
C LEU A 262 10.43 -17.44 -9.70
N GLU A 263 11.26 -17.78 -10.68
CA GLU A 263 12.57 -18.38 -10.43
C GLU A 263 13.45 -17.43 -9.61
N ASN A 264 13.48 -16.13 -9.95
CA ASN A 264 14.21 -15.12 -9.18
C ASN A 264 13.64 -14.95 -7.77
N ALA A 265 12.32 -14.86 -7.63
CA ALA A 265 11.64 -14.68 -6.34
C ALA A 265 11.91 -15.86 -5.39
N ILE A 266 11.74 -17.08 -5.89
CA ILE A 266 11.96 -18.32 -5.14
C ILE A 266 13.43 -18.45 -4.77
N LYS A 267 14.35 -18.17 -5.70
CA LYS A 267 15.80 -18.21 -5.43
C LYS A 267 16.21 -17.20 -4.36
N GLN A 268 15.78 -15.94 -4.49
CA GLN A 268 16.15 -14.87 -3.57
C GLN A 268 15.58 -15.08 -2.16
N TYR A 269 14.37 -15.64 -2.05
CA TYR A 269 13.76 -15.96 -0.76
C TYR A 269 14.23 -17.30 -0.16
N GLY A 270 14.88 -18.15 -0.97
CA GLY A 270 15.41 -19.44 -0.55
C GLY A 270 14.34 -20.55 -0.48
N ALA A 271 13.57 -20.74 -1.55
CA ALA A 271 12.54 -21.77 -1.71
C ALA A 271 11.50 -21.82 -0.58
N PRO A 272 10.42 -21.00 -0.65
CA PRO A 272 9.37 -21.04 0.35
C PRO A 272 8.54 -22.33 0.25
N PRO A 273 8.14 -22.97 1.36
CA PRO A 273 7.14 -24.04 1.33
C PRO A 273 5.75 -23.58 0.86
N LEU A 274 5.47 -22.27 0.87
CA LEU A 274 4.18 -21.72 0.43
C LEU A 274 4.37 -20.43 -0.38
N LEU A 275 3.81 -20.42 -1.58
CA LEU A 275 3.70 -19.27 -2.47
C LEU A 275 2.25 -18.81 -2.55
N ILE A 276 2.01 -17.52 -2.34
CA ILE A 276 0.67 -16.93 -2.42
C ILE A 276 0.70 -15.77 -3.39
N ILE A 277 -0.15 -15.80 -4.42
CA ILE A 277 -0.17 -14.78 -5.46
C ILE A 277 -1.51 -14.05 -5.42
N HIS A 278 -1.47 -12.75 -5.11
CA HIS A 278 -2.59 -11.83 -5.25
C HIS A 278 -2.45 -11.05 -6.55
N LYS A 279 -3.34 -11.29 -7.51
CA LYS A 279 -3.35 -10.60 -8.80
C LYS A 279 -4.53 -9.64 -8.91
N SER A 280 -4.33 -8.48 -9.55
CA SER A 280 -5.41 -7.48 -9.76
C SER A 280 -6.33 -7.74 -10.95
N SER A 281 -5.96 -8.66 -11.84
CA SER A 281 -6.70 -9.11 -13.04
C SER A 281 -6.79 -10.65 -13.06
N PRO A 282 -7.72 -11.23 -13.86
CA PRO A 282 -7.84 -12.68 -14.00
C PRO A 282 -6.52 -13.32 -14.46
N PHE A 283 -6.24 -14.54 -14.04
CA PHE A 283 -5.09 -15.30 -14.51
C PHE A 283 -5.34 -15.83 -15.93
N VAL A 284 -4.28 -15.86 -16.74
CA VAL A 284 -4.31 -16.43 -18.09
C VAL A 284 -3.69 -17.82 -18.07
N GLU A 285 -4.49 -18.83 -18.40
CA GLU A 285 -4.12 -20.25 -18.27
C GLU A 285 -2.84 -20.62 -19.04
N ASP A 286 -2.77 -20.24 -20.32
CA ASP A 286 -1.67 -20.56 -21.24
C ASP A 286 -0.40 -19.74 -21.01
N GLU A 287 -0.44 -18.74 -20.12
CA GLU A 287 0.67 -17.82 -19.85
C GLU A 287 1.15 -17.96 -18.40
N GLU A 288 0.29 -17.60 -17.44
CA GLU A 288 0.68 -17.45 -16.04
C GLU A 288 0.52 -18.75 -15.26
N ILE A 289 -0.61 -19.45 -15.41
CA ILE A 289 -0.84 -20.72 -14.71
C ILE A 289 0.13 -21.78 -15.21
N LYS A 290 0.31 -21.86 -16.53
CA LYS A 290 1.34 -22.71 -17.15
C LYS A 290 2.74 -22.40 -16.58
N ALA A 291 3.17 -21.13 -16.60
CA ALA A 291 4.48 -20.75 -16.06
C ALA A 291 4.64 -21.09 -14.57
N ILE A 292 3.60 -20.86 -13.76
CA ILE A 292 3.60 -21.25 -12.34
C ILE A 292 3.81 -22.76 -12.22
N ASN A 293 3.01 -23.57 -12.90
CA ASN A 293 3.09 -25.03 -12.82
C ASN A 293 4.47 -25.55 -13.29
N ASP A 294 5.00 -25.01 -14.38
CA ASP A 294 6.30 -25.42 -14.92
C ASP A 294 7.44 -25.08 -13.94
N VAL A 295 7.43 -23.89 -13.32
CA VAL A 295 8.41 -23.52 -12.30
C VAL A 295 8.29 -24.40 -11.07
N LEU A 296 7.08 -24.59 -10.52
CA LEU A 296 6.88 -25.43 -9.33
C LEU A 296 7.23 -26.90 -9.60
N GLY A 297 6.94 -27.40 -10.81
CA GLY A 297 7.32 -28.75 -11.25
C GLY A 297 8.84 -28.96 -11.28
N LYS A 298 9.62 -27.97 -11.74
CA LYS A 298 11.10 -28.01 -11.68
C LYS A 298 11.61 -28.15 -10.23
N TYR A 299 11.00 -27.46 -9.27
CA TYR A 299 11.37 -27.59 -7.86
C TYR A 299 10.94 -28.95 -7.28
N SER A 300 9.75 -29.42 -7.60
CA SER A 300 9.27 -30.75 -7.18
C SER A 300 10.17 -31.87 -7.70
N GLY A 301 10.64 -31.81 -8.94
CA GLY A 301 11.60 -32.76 -9.51
C GLY A 301 12.96 -32.79 -8.80
N ARG A 302 13.27 -31.75 -8.02
CA ARG A 302 14.46 -31.67 -7.14
C ARG A 302 14.15 -32.02 -5.68
N GLY A 303 12.96 -32.56 -5.41
CA GLY A 303 12.51 -32.89 -4.05
C GLY A 303 12.03 -31.70 -3.21
N ILE A 304 11.87 -30.51 -3.80
CA ILE A 304 11.44 -29.30 -3.10
C ILE A 304 9.95 -29.07 -3.38
N GLN A 305 9.12 -29.31 -2.36
CA GLN A 305 7.68 -29.08 -2.45
C GLN A 305 7.33 -27.63 -2.09
N ILE A 306 6.68 -26.94 -3.03
CA ILE A 306 6.21 -25.56 -2.85
C ILE A 306 4.70 -25.55 -3.09
N ALA A 307 3.93 -25.32 -2.03
CA ALA A 307 2.49 -25.16 -2.14
C ALA A 307 2.15 -23.79 -2.77
N LEU A 308 0.99 -23.70 -3.42
CA LEU A 308 0.53 -22.54 -4.16
C LEU A 308 -0.90 -22.18 -3.75
N ILE A 309 -1.13 -20.88 -3.56
CA ILE A 309 -2.45 -20.28 -3.59
C ILE A 309 -2.42 -19.09 -4.56
N ALA A 310 -3.17 -19.17 -5.66
CA ALA A 310 -3.31 -18.09 -6.63
C ALA A 310 -4.72 -17.48 -6.54
N VAL A 311 -4.79 -16.18 -6.30
CA VAL A 311 -6.05 -15.45 -6.03
C VAL A 311 -6.14 -14.23 -6.92
N HIS A 312 -7.21 -14.13 -7.69
CA HIS A 312 -7.61 -12.88 -8.33
C HIS A 312 -8.42 -12.04 -7.32
N VAL A 313 -7.87 -10.88 -6.96
CA VAL A 313 -8.51 -9.93 -6.03
C VAL A 313 -9.34 -8.93 -6.83
N LYS A 314 -10.64 -9.20 -6.93
CA LYS A 314 -11.61 -8.37 -7.66
C LYS A 314 -12.05 -7.17 -6.81
N ARG A 315 -11.72 -5.97 -7.31
CA ARG A 315 -12.02 -4.69 -6.65
C ARG A 315 -13.32 -4.05 -7.10
N ASN A 316 -13.87 -4.43 -8.25
CA ASN A 316 -15.12 -3.90 -8.76
C ASN A 316 -16.14 -5.02 -8.67
N VAL A 317 -17.00 -4.93 -7.67
CA VAL A 317 -17.98 -5.94 -7.33
C VAL A 317 -19.35 -5.29 -7.19
N ILE A 318 -20.39 -6.01 -7.59
CA ILE A 318 -21.78 -5.54 -7.53
C ILE A 318 -22.45 -5.84 -6.20
N TYR A 319 -21.85 -6.70 -5.37
CA TYR A 319 -22.44 -7.19 -4.13
C TYR A 319 -22.57 -6.09 -3.07
N ARG A 320 -23.75 -6.04 -2.44
CA ARG A 320 -24.08 -5.22 -1.28
C ARG A 320 -24.76 -6.11 -0.24
N LEU A 321 -24.45 -5.87 1.03
CA LEU A 321 -25.04 -6.57 2.16
C LEU A 321 -25.67 -5.52 3.07
N PHE A 322 -26.86 -5.83 3.58
CA PHE A 322 -27.58 -5.02 4.55
C PHE A 322 -27.80 -5.87 5.79
N ASP A 323 -27.15 -5.50 6.88
CA ASP A 323 -27.23 -6.21 8.16
C ASP A 323 -28.45 -5.69 8.92
N THR A 324 -29.55 -6.44 8.92
CA THR A 324 -30.81 -6.02 9.56
C THR A 324 -30.72 -5.86 11.07
N ASP A 325 -29.66 -6.42 11.69
CA ASP A 325 -29.41 -6.31 13.12
C ASP A 325 -28.61 -5.03 13.46
N ALA A 326 -28.03 -4.37 12.47
CA ALA A 326 -27.32 -3.09 12.64
C ALA A 326 -28.26 -1.89 12.48
N LYS A 327 -28.12 -0.88 13.35
CA LYS A 327 -28.97 0.32 13.37
C LYS A 327 -29.02 1.07 12.03
N ASP A 328 -27.90 1.07 11.31
CA ASP A 328 -27.73 1.74 10.02
C ASP A 328 -27.67 0.77 8.84
N TYR A 329 -28.05 -0.49 9.06
CA TYR A 329 -27.99 -1.60 8.10
C TYR A 329 -26.59 -1.89 7.55
N SER A 330 -25.53 -1.35 8.17
CA SER A 330 -24.17 -1.52 7.65
C SER A 330 -23.58 -2.89 8.05
N PRO A 331 -23.01 -3.65 7.09
CA PRO A 331 -22.33 -4.89 7.41
C PRO A 331 -21.09 -4.61 8.25
N ALA A 332 -20.75 -5.57 9.13
CA ALA A 332 -19.51 -5.47 9.89
C ALA A 332 -18.30 -5.74 8.98
N ARG A 333 -17.21 -5.01 9.26
CA ARG A 333 -15.92 -5.31 8.66
C ARG A 333 -15.47 -6.70 9.12
N GLY A 334 -15.03 -7.53 8.18
CA GLY A 334 -14.70 -8.93 8.43
C GLY A 334 -15.85 -9.91 8.18
N TYR A 335 -17.05 -9.44 7.82
CA TYR A 335 -18.07 -10.32 7.24
C TYR A 335 -17.56 -10.95 5.94
N LEU A 336 -17.76 -12.26 5.83
CA LEU A 336 -17.31 -13.10 4.74
C LEU A 336 -18.51 -13.90 4.24
N LEU A 337 -18.93 -13.65 3.00
CA LEU A 337 -19.93 -14.47 2.32
C LEU A 337 -19.21 -15.48 1.44
N VAL A 338 -19.51 -16.75 1.66
CA VAL A 338 -18.97 -17.87 0.87
C VAL A 338 -20.10 -18.46 0.05
N ASP A 339 -19.98 -18.46 -1.27
CA ASP A 339 -20.93 -19.17 -2.12
C ASP A 339 -20.71 -20.69 -2.00
N GLU A 340 -21.64 -21.38 -1.34
CA GLU A 340 -21.62 -22.83 -1.19
C GLU A 340 -22.15 -23.57 -2.41
N GLY A 341 -22.82 -22.86 -3.34
CA GLY A 341 -23.34 -23.43 -4.58
C GLY A 341 -22.37 -23.35 -5.77
N GLY A 342 -21.26 -22.62 -5.62
CA GLY A 342 -20.25 -22.48 -6.67
C GLY A 342 -19.44 -23.76 -6.91
N SER A 343 -18.86 -23.90 -8.11
CA SER A 343 -17.92 -24.98 -8.39
C SER A 343 -16.73 -24.93 -7.41
N ALA A 344 -16.05 -26.06 -7.17
CA ALA A 344 -14.89 -26.11 -6.28
C ALA A 344 -13.74 -25.15 -6.66
N ILE A 345 -13.75 -24.66 -7.92
CA ILE A 345 -12.74 -23.78 -8.52
C ILE A 345 -13.19 -22.31 -8.51
N HIS A 346 -14.50 -22.02 -8.60
CA HIS A 346 -15.05 -20.65 -8.60
C HIS A 346 -15.90 -20.37 -7.37
N ARG A 347 -15.38 -20.69 -6.18
CA ARG A 347 -16.03 -20.27 -4.93
C ARG A 347 -15.83 -18.77 -4.78
N GLY A 348 -16.83 -17.98 -5.15
CA GLY A 348 -16.85 -16.56 -4.88
C GLY A 348 -16.79 -16.31 -3.37
N ILE A 349 -15.64 -15.83 -2.89
CA ILE A 349 -15.46 -15.41 -1.50
C ILE A 349 -15.58 -13.89 -1.47
N ILE A 350 -16.69 -13.38 -0.92
CA ILE A 350 -16.94 -11.94 -0.82
C ILE A 350 -16.57 -11.48 0.59
N LEU A 351 -15.49 -10.71 0.69
CA LEU A 351 -14.96 -10.19 1.95
C LEU A 351 -15.28 -8.71 2.11
N PHE A 352 -15.96 -8.37 3.20
CA PHE A 352 -16.21 -6.99 3.61
C PHE A 352 -14.97 -6.42 4.31
N THR A 353 -14.04 -5.85 3.53
CA THR A 353 -12.88 -5.11 4.06
C THR A 353 -13.23 -3.69 4.54
N THR A 354 -14.47 -3.27 4.34
CA THR A 354 -15.06 -2.05 4.87
C THR A 354 -16.38 -2.40 5.52
N GLY A 355 -16.80 -1.64 6.52
CA GLY A 355 -17.96 -1.92 7.34
C GLY A 355 -17.90 -1.27 8.72
N ARG A 356 -18.91 -1.56 9.52
CA ARG A 356 -18.96 -1.26 10.95
C ARG A 356 -17.78 -1.93 11.67
N LEU A 357 -17.13 -1.20 12.57
CA LEU A 357 -15.97 -1.70 13.29
C LEU A 357 -16.39 -2.55 14.50
N GLN A 358 -15.47 -3.37 14.99
CA GLN A 358 -15.71 -4.21 16.17
C GLN A 358 -16.16 -3.38 17.37
N GLY A 359 -17.31 -3.75 17.94
CA GLY A 359 -17.90 -3.08 19.11
C GLY A 359 -18.64 -1.76 18.82
N GLU A 360 -18.86 -1.41 17.55
CA GLU A 360 -19.70 -0.28 17.17
C GLU A 360 -21.08 -0.76 16.68
N ASP A 361 -22.14 -0.01 16.98
CA ASP A 361 -23.53 -0.31 16.56
C ASP A 361 -23.90 0.35 15.21
N SER A 362 -23.07 1.29 14.74
CA SER A 362 -23.22 1.95 13.44
C SER A 362 -21.87 2.33 12.84
N ARG A 363 -21.83 2.44 11.51
CA ARG A 363 -20.68 2.90 10.75
C ARG A 363 -20.61 4.42 10.76
N LYS A 364 -19.46 4.96 11.20
CA LYS A 364 -19.20 6.41 11.27
C LYS A 364 -18.82 7.07 9.94
N LYS A 365 -19.13 6.44 8.81
CA LYS A 365 -18.79 6.94 7.47
C LYS A 365 -19.95 6.83 6.51
N LEU A 366 -20.07 7.85 5.66
CA LEU A 366 -21.06 7.91 4.60
C LEU A 366 -20.85 6.82 3.53
N GLY A 367 -21.96 6.42 2.90
CA GLY A 367 -22.02 5.45 1.82
C GLY A 367 -22.10 3.99 2.29
N THR A 368 -22.46 3.10 1.37
CA THR A 368 -22.53 1.65 1.65
C THR A 368 -21.14 1.01 1.60
N PRO A 369 -20.76 0.18 2.60
CA PRO A 369 -19.54 -0.61 2.56
C PRO A 369 -19.36 -1.36 1.24
N LYS A 370 -18.13 -1.38 0.76
CA LYS A 370 -17.74 -2.00 -0.51
C LYS A 370 -16.85 -3.22 -0.22
N PRO A 371 -17.32 -4.45 -0.50
CA PRO A 371 -16.49 -5.62 -0.33
C PRO A 371 -15.43 -5.71 -1.44
N ILE A 372 -14.60 -6.74 -1.34
CA ILE A 372 -13.77 -7.28 -2.41
C ILE A 372 -14.15 -8.75 -2.60
N GLU A 373 -13.99 -9.26 -3.81
CA GLU A 373 -14.18 -10.67 -4.11
C GLU A 373 -12.81 -11.34 -4.32
N LEU A 374 -12.64 -12.51 -3.74
CA LEU A 374 -11.42 -13.31 -3.81
C LEU A 374 -11.76 -14.57 -4.63
N ASP A 375 -11.27 -14.60 -5.86
CA ASP A 375 -11.48 -15.71 -6.79
C ASP A 375 -10.22 -16.60 -6.77
N VAL A 376 -10.34 -17.80 -6.22
CA VAL A 376 -9.21 -18.70 -5.97
C VAL A 376 -8.99 -19.58 -7.19
N ILE A 377 -7.98 -19.25 -7.99
CA ILE A 377 -7.71 -19.92 -9.26
C ILE A 377 -6.95 -21.24 -9.07
N ALA A 378 -6.04 -21.27 -8.09
CA ALA A 378 -5.29 -22.48 -7.75
C ALA A 378 -5.07 -22.56 -6.24
N ASN A 379 -5.19 -23.76 -5.67
CA ASN A 379 -4.92 -24.04 -4.27
C ASN A 379 -4.39 -25.47 -4.11
N THR A 380 -3.07 -25.63 -4.01
CA THR A 380 -2.44 -26.95 -3.83
C THR A 380 -2.29 -27.35 -2.36
N MET A 381 -2.66 -26.48 -1.41
CA MET A 381 -2.72 -26.82 0.02
C MET A 381 -3.93 -27.70 0.38
N GLY A 382 -4.85 -27.95 -0.55
CA GLY A 382 -6.06 -28.74 -0.31
C GLY A 382 -7.17 -27.91 0.36
N LYS A 383 -7.77 -28.41 1.45
CA LYS A 383 -8.96 -27.82 2.12
C LYS A 383 -8.63 -26.58 2.96
N THR A 384 -8.04 -25.56 2.37
CA THR A 384 -7.89 -24.23 2.98
C THR A 384 -9.29 -23.65 3.22
N LYS A 385 -9.61 -23.33 4.48
CA LYS A 385 -10.89 -22.70 4.84
C LYS A 385 -10.94 -21.27 4.26
N PRO A 386 -12.06 -20.80 3.68
CA PRO A 386 -12.20 -19.42 3.19
C PRO A 386 -11.76 -18.34 4.19
N GLU A 387 -11.99 -18.58 5.48
CA GLU A 387 -11.63 -17.74 6.60
C GLU A 387 -10.11 -17.52 6.70
N TRP A 388 -9.30 -18.50 6.29
CA TRP A 388 -7.84 -18.40 6.29
C TRP A 388 -7.37 -17.32 5.32
N LEU A 389 -7.89 -17.34 4.10
CA LEU A 389 -7.57 -16.33 3.08
C LEU A 389 -8.13 -14.96 3.48
N ALA A 390 -9.34 -14.93 4.03
CA ALA A 390 -9.94 -13.69 4.52
C ALA A 390 -9.11 -13.04 5.63
N LYS A 391 -8.62 -13.82 6.62
CA LYS A 391 -7.71 -13.32 7.67
C LYS A 391 -6.44 -12.72 7.08
N GLN A 392 -5.85 -13.38 6.08
CA GLN A 392 -4.66 -12.86 5.41
C GLN A 392 -4.94 -11.51 4.73
N VAL A 393 -6.01 -11.43 3.94
CA VAL A 393 -6.36 -10.21 3.21
C VAL A 393 -6.72 -9.08 4.18
N LEU A 394 -7.45 -9.36 5.25
CA LEU A 394 -7.72 -8.38 6.32
C LEU A 394 -6.41 -7.91 6.97
N GLY A 395 -5.48 -8.81 7.30
CA GLY A 395 -4.18 -8.43 7.87
C GLY A 395 -3.41 -7.51 6.94
N LEU A 396 -3.35 -7.83 5.66
CA LEU A 396 -2.69 -7.00 4.64
C LEU A 396 -3.37 -5.64 4.44
N THR A 397 -4.65 -5.46 4.79
CA THR A 397 -5.28 -4.12 4.77
C THR A 397 -4.84 -3.23 5.95
N LYS A 398 -4.29 -3.81 7.03
CA LYS A 398 -3.81 -3.06 8.21
C LYS A 398 -2.42 -2.45 8.02
N LEU A 399 -1.67 -2.89 7.01
CA LEU A 399 -0.27 -2.50 6.81
C LEU A 399 -0.08 -1.26 5.92
N ASP A 400 -1.16 -0.50 5.69
CA ASP A 400 -1.09 0.77 4.96
C ASP A 400 -0.72 1.93 5.89
N TRP A 401 0.58 2.16 6.09
CA TRP A 401 1.12 3.23 6.95
C TRP A 401 0.84 4.67 6.47
N ASN A 402 0.09 4.88 5.39
CA ASN A 402 -0.36 6.22 4.97
C ASN A 402 -1.55 6.74 5.79
N THR A 403 -2.14 5.88 6.62
CA THR A 403 -3.39 6.18 7.30
C THR A 403 -3.53 5.34 8.57
N THR A 404 -4.16 5.92 9.57
CA THR A 404 -4.56 5.25 10.82
C THR A 404 -6.02 4.77 10.76
N GLU A 405 -6.69 4.93 9.62
CA GLU A 405 -8.05 4.48 9.42
C GLU A 405 -8.12 2.94 9.40
N PRO A 406 -8.89 2.29 10.29
CA PRO A 406 -8.98 0.82 10.32
C PRO A 406 -9.72 0.22 9.11
N GLU A 407 -10.60 1.01 8.49
CA GLU A 407 -11.47 0.58 7.39
C GLU A 407 -10.80 0.80 6.02
N ILE A 408 -9.74 0.02 5.76
CA ILE A 408 -9.00 0.02 4.48
C ILE A 408 -9.49 -1.09 3.58
N ARG A 409 -9.91 -0.70 2.38
CA ARG A 409 -10.54 -1.62 1.43
C ARG A 409 -9.56 -2.57 0.74
N ILE A 410 -8.40 -2.04 0.31
CA ILE A 410 -7.49 -2.72 -0.62
C ILE A 410 -6.26 -3.20 0.15
N PRO A 411 -5.91 -4.51 0.09
CA PRO A 411 -4.72 -5.02 0.76
C PRO A 411 -3.44 -4.45 0.13
N ILE A 412 -2.37 -4.34 0.93
CA ILE A 412 -1.12 -3.73 0.48
C ILE A 412 -0.56 -4.37 -0.80
N THR A 413 -0.70 -5.70 -0.95
CA THR A 413 -0.29 -6.47 -2.13
C THR A 413 -0.85 -5.94 -3.46
N ILE A 414 -2.06 -5.40 -3.44
CA ILE A 414 -2.71 -4.81 -4.63
C ILE A 414 -2.54 -3.29 -4.64
N LYS A 415 -2.53 -2.65 -3.46
CA LYS A 415 -2.41 -1.20 -3.36
C LYS A 415 -1.06 -0.71 -3.90
N TYR A 416 0.04 -1.28 -3.41
CA TYR A 416 1.37 -0.78 -3.71
C TYR A 416 1.92 -1.33 -5.02
N SER A 417 1.64 -2.59 -5.38
CA SER A 417 1.87 -3.06 -6.75
C SER A 417 1.13 -2.19 -7.79
N ASN A 418 -0.10 -1.74 -7.54
CA ASN A 418 -0.79 -0.85 -8.49
C ASN A 418 -0.18 0.57 -8.53
N LYS A 419 0.28 1.10 -7.39
CA LYS A 419 1.03 2.37 -7.37
C LYS A 419 2.33 2.26 -8.16
N ALA A 420 3.09 1.20 -7.96
CA ALA A 420 4.33 0.93 -8.69
C ALA A 420 4.06 0.77 -10.20
N ALA A 421 3.06 -0.01 -10.61
CA ALA A 421 2.71 -0.16 -12.04
C ALA A 421 2.37 1.19 -12.70
N LYS A 422 1.68 2.09 -11.98
CA LYS A 422 1.42 3.46 -12.46
C LYS A 422 2.71 4.29 -12.57
N LEU A 423 3.68 4.12 -11.66
CA LEU A 423 4.97 4.82 -11.76
C LEU A 423 5.80 4.27 -12.94
N ALA A 424 5.80 2.96 -13.14
CA ALA A 424 6.51 2.27 -14.21
C ALA A 424 6.21 2.85 -15.61
N SER A 425 4.95 3.27 -15.84
CA SER A 425 4.55 3.89 -17.12
C SER A 425 5.25 5.21 -17.46
N TYR A 426 5.97 5.79 -16.50
CA TYR A 426 6.74 7.05 -16.63
C TYR A 426 8.26 6.84 -16.57
N ILE A 427 8.74 5.68 -16.11
CA ILE A 427 10.16 5.31 -16.03
C ILE A 427 10.71 5.08 -17.43
N LEU A 428 10.00 4.27 -18.21
CA LEU A 428 10.46 3.82 -19.53
C LEU A 428 10.25 4.87 -20.62
N ALA A 429 9.45 5.90 -20.35
CA ALA A 429 9.41 7.13 -21.15
C ALA A 429 10.71 7.96 -21.04
N GLN A 430 11.55 7.66 -20.05
CA GLN A 430 12.81 8.35 -19.75
C GLN A 430 14.03 7.42 -19.87
N GLU A 431 13.87 6.24 -20.51
CA GLU A 431 14.94 5.24 -20.71
C GLU A 431 15.67 4.81 -19.41
N LEU A 432 14.99 4.89 -18.27
CA LEU A 432 15.54 4.42 -17.00
C LEU A 432 15.44 2.88 -16.93
N PRO A 433 16.47 2.18 -16.39
CA PRO A 433 16.44 0.73 -16.24
C PRO A 433 15.28 0.27 -15.33
N ASP A 434 14.93 -1.01 -15.41
CA ASP A 434 13.96 -1.65 -14.51
C ASP A 434 14.30 -1.27 -13.05
N LEU A 435 13.43 -0.46 -12.44
CA LEU A 435 13.69 0.10 -11.12
C LEU A 435 13.19 -0.89 -10.05
N LEU A 436 14.15 -1.39 -9.27
CA LEU A 436 13.90 -2.16 -8.06
C LEU A 436 13.65 -1.22 -6.89
N ILE A 437 12.47 -1.31 -6.29
CA ILE A 437 12.14 -0.59 -5.06
C ILE A 437 12.40 -1.51 -3.88
N GLY A 438 13.39 -1.17 -3.05
CA GLY A 438 13.78 -1.97 -1.89
C GLY A 438 12.99 -1.67 -0.61
N ASP A 439 12.21 -0.59 -0.58
CA ASP A 439 11.43 -0.20 0.60
C ASP A 439 10.05 0.35 0.18
N ILE A 440 8.99 -0.23 0.74
CA ILE A 440 7.60 0.16 0.44
C ILE A 440 7.28 1.62 0.76
N ARG A 441 8.04 2.24 1.67
CA ARG A 441 7.94 3.67 2.02
C ARG A 441 8.16 4.58 0.82
N ASP A 442 8.88 4.09 -0.19
CA ASP A 442 9.08 4.79 -1.46
C ASP A 442 7.80 4.88 -2.28
N LEU A 443 6.88 3.93 -2.12
CA LEU A 443 5.58 3.92 -2.79
C LEU A 443 4.48 4.62 -1.98
N MET A 444 4.78 5.04 -0.74
CA MET A 444 3.83 5.73 0.14
C MET A 444 3.45 7.11 -0.37
#